data_AF-A0AAV8ZBT4-F1
#
_entry.id   AF-A0AAV8ZBT4-F1
#
_cell.length_a   1.000
_cell.length_b   1.000
_cell.length_c   1.000
_cell.angle_alpha   90.00
_cell.angle_beta   90.00
_cell.angle_gamma   90.00
#
_symmetry.space_group_name_H-M   'P 1'
#
loop_
_entity.id
_entity.type
_entity.pdbx_description
1 polymer ?
#
loop_
_entity_poly.entity_id
_entity_poly.type
_entity_poly.pdbx_seq_one_letter_code
_entity_poly.pdbx_strand_id
1 'polypeptide(L)'
;KEVFEDTTFPVKSITQENTGNTSALELTGDPLKIDLEGDESFGSYIKSDRPNHWVPEEARHFPLSLQKARQHINQQNKVKQDGNNTPIYVVCDSNDVQHTILLGAHKSNNFLMTVAVSTIGCYPKGHEKISFANMEIDHIKNTLTRNPKVDFLVKFKYYLYGTLLHNTEDIYRSESHGNIFVEVTCNNCSFDVPQNPSNMKMILKVITGHHLSSVNFLWEELCLIQTYLDILSDSDKCNDELTPISAAPTQESDVYKNINGILSYSVVKKEEKMEFDLRNIRQEQLLDKLWNILKCCENLLVLRDSLQYFFEELVETEYNIKVPENDTSNIATIINGLLNGKLAVPTLTFSQALECLFELGSEKLKNDYQVIIKNFYWASDQSINMMWSKFQNKHLMLQGGHRKTRISVNLRSGVIDLDHNISKLAYLGKLHVATEFIYLIKEQANLPEETFDNFCTRVYENYVHESTTPPHEFADLQQSPLCEFAMNLTSADTDVIQKLV
;
A
#
# COMPACT_ATOMS: atom_id res chain seq x y z
N LYS A 1 -8.04 -22.66 55.04
CA LYS A 1 -9.26 -22.02 55.58
C LYS A 1 -9.47 -20.77 54.73
N GLU A 2 -9.96 -20.99 53.50
CA GLU A 2 -11.37 -20.73 53.06
C GLU A 2 -11.55 -19.22 52.88
N VAL A 3 -11.47 -18.64 51.67
CA VAL A 3 -12.41 -18.66 50.51
C VAL A 3 -13.82 -18.17 50.87
N PHE A 4 -14.26 -17.11 50.18
CA PHE A 4 -15.57 -16.83 49.56
C PHE A 4 -15.76 -15.29 49.45
N GLU A 5 -15.67 -14.65 48.28
CA GLU A 5 -16.60 -14.60 47.13
C GLU A 5 -17.85 -13.73 47.37
N ASP A 6 -17.98 -12.74 46.48
CA ASP A 6 -19.18 -12.32 45.74
C ASP A 6 -20.35 -11.48 46.30
N THR A 7 -20.63 -10.45 45.49
CA THR A 7 -21.96 -9.94 45.06
C THR A 7 -22.80 -9.20 46.12
N THR A 8 -23.72 -8.27 45.84
CA THR A 8 -24.60 -7.98 44.69
C THR A 8 -25.20 -6.56 44.85
N PHE A 9 -25.80 -6.05 43.77
CA PHE A 9 -26.65 -4.85 43.61
C PHE A 9 -27.75 -4.61 44.68
N PRO A 10 -28.37 -3.41 44.68
CA PRO A 10 -29.83 -3.36 44.44
C PRO A 10 -30.30 -2.08 43.69
N VAL A 11 -31.54 -1.86 43.23
CA VAL A 11 -32.78 -2.60 42.85
C VAL A 11 -33.71 -1.52 42.24
N LYS A 12 -34.64 -1.94 41.36
CA LYS A 12 -35.69 -1.18 40.69
C LYS A 12 -36.79 -0.59 41.61
N SER A 13 -37.48 0.41 41.05
CA SER A 13 -38.93 0.73 41.13
C SER A 13 -39.56 1.23 42.44
N ILE A 14 -40.19 2.41 42.35
CA ILE A 14 -41.34 2.83 43.17
C ILE A 14 -42.41 3.40 42.22
N THR A 15 -43.65 2.95 42.39
CA THR A 15 -44.86 3.42 41.70
C THR A 15 -45.92 3.84 42.74
N GLN A 16 -46.82 4.74 42.32
CA GLN A 16 -48.11 5.16 42.93
C GLN A 16 -48.01 6.09 44.16
N GLU A 17 -48.88 7.09 44.40
CA GLU A 17 -50.11 7.58 43.78
C GLU A 17 -50.40 8.97 44.40
N ASN A 18 -51.03 9.89 43.66
CA ASN A 18 -51.92 10.91 44.26
C ASN A 18 -52.85 11.49 43.18
N THR A 19 -54.16 11.36 43.44
CA THR A 19 -55.28 11.81 42.62
C THR A 19 -55.71 13.23 42.99
N GLY A 20 -56.13 14.03 41.99
CA GLY A 20 -56.77 15.33 42.21
C GLY A 20 -57.06 16.09 40.91
N ASN A 21 -58.31 16.03 40.46
CA ASN A 21 -58.91 16.61 39.25
C ASN A 21 -58.57 18.09 38.96
N THR A 22 -58.33 18.44 37.69
CA THR A 22 -59.14 19.43 36.92
C THR A 22 -58.73 19.50 35.44
N SER A 23 -59.69 19.14 34.58
CA SER A 23 -59.97 19.59 33.21
C SER A 23 -58.92 20.35 32.37
N ALA A 24 -58.72 19.77 31.17
CA ALA A 24 -58.53 20.43 29.87
C ALA A 24 -57.24 21.22 29.66
N LEU A 25 -56.31 20.58 28.96
CA LEU A 25 -55.67 21.09 27.75
C LEU A 25 -54.95 19.91 27.09
N GLU A 26 -55.52 19.40 26.00
CA GLU A 26 -54.79 18.54 25.07
C GLU A 26 -53.58 19.32 24.55
N LEU A 27 -52.40 18.94 25.01
CA LEU A 27 -51.11 19.32 24.42
C LEU A 27 -50.40 18.03 23.99
N THR A 28 -51.08 17.16 23.25
CA THR A 28 -50.40 16.24 22.33
C THR A 28 -49.98 17.05 21.10
N GLY A 29 -49.05 17.98 21.30
CA GLY A 29 -48.15 18.36 20.23
C GLY A 29 -47.18 17.20 20.10
N ASP A 30 -47.31 16.42 19.03
CA ASP A 30 -46.22 15.56 18.59
C ASP A 30 -44.91 16.37 18.67
N PRO A 31 -43.83 15.84 19.26
CA PRO A 31 -42.57 16.54 19.21
C PRO A 31 -42.25 16.75 17.73
N LEU A 32 -42.20 18.04 17.33
CA LEU A 32 -41.86 18.45 15.97
C LEU A 32 -40.66 17.61 15.51
N LYS A 33 -40.86 16.81 14.46
CA LYS A 33 -39.74 16.27 13.70
C LYS A 33 -39.02 17.48 13.11
N ILE A 34 -38.03 17.95 13.84
CA ILE A 34 -37.07 18.91 13.31
C ILE A 34 -36.29 18.13 12.27
N ASP A 35 -36.58 18.42 11.02
CA ASP A 35 -35.75 18.00 9.91
C ASP A 35 -34.43 18.77 10.02
N LEU A 36 -33.38 18.07 10.46
CA LEU A 36 -32.02 18.61 10.53
C LEU A 36 -31.30 18.44 9.18
N GLU A 37 -31.99 18.02 8.12
CA GLU A 37 -31.47 18.02 6.76
C GLU A 37 -31.63 19.41 6.13
N GLY A 38 -30.78 20.35 6.54
CA GLY A 38 -30.67 21.62 5.85
C GLY A 38 -30.32 22.79 6.74
N ASP A 39 -29.10 22.81 7.26
CA ASP A 39 -28.17 23.95 7.10
C ASP A 39 -26.78 23.56 7.67
N GLU A 40 -26.01 22.77 6.94
CA GLU A 40 -24.59 22.51 7.27
C GLU A 40 -23.67 23.69 6.90
N SER A 41 -24.22 24.89 6.66
CA SER A 41 -23.43 26.04 6.19
C SER A 41 -22.66 26.79 7.30
N PHE A 42 -22.80 26.41 8.58
CA PHE A 42 -22.09 27.07 9.69
C PHE A 42 -21.35 26.15 10.67
N GLY A 43 -21.27 24.84 10.39
CA GLY A 43 -20.60 23.85 11.26
C GLY A 43 -19.39 23.12 10.63
N SER A 44 -19.15 23.27 9.33
CA SER A 44 -18.13 22.49 8.60
C SER A 44 -16.69 22.98 8.77
N TYR A 45 -16.46 24.12 9.42
CA TYR A 45 -15.10 24.68 9.56
C TYR A 45 -14.34 24.25 10.83
N ILE A 46 -14.93 23.43 11.72
CA ILE A 46 -14.22 22.91 12.91
C ILE A 46 -14.62 21.46 13.22
N LYS A 47 -14.55 20.58 12.22
CA LYS A 47 -14.05 19.23 12.44
C LYS A 47 -12.77 19.11 11.63
N SER A 48 -11.70 19.72 12.14
CA SER A 48 -10.40 19.13 11.85
C SER A 48 -10.47 17.75 12.48
N ASP A 49 -10.62 16.70 11.69
CA ASP A 49 -10.22 15.37 12.11
C ASP A 49 -8.75 15.51 12.49
N ARG A 50 -8.51 15.74 13.79
CA ARG A 50 -7.16 15.94 14.28
C ARG A 50 -6.49 14.60 14.04
N PRO A 51 -5.40 14.55 13.25
CA PRO A 51 -4.74 13.29 12.95
C PRO A 51 -4.38 12.62 14.28
N ASN A 52 -4.97 11.45 14.53
CA ASN A 52 -4.55 10.65 15.67
C ASN A 52 -3.13 10.17 15.37
N HIS A 53 -2.20 10.37 16.30
CA HIS A 53 -0.78 10.06 16.12
C HIS A 53 -0.35 8.79 16.85
N TRP A 54 -1.25 8.11 17.54
CA TRP A 54 -1.01 6.95 18.39
C TRP A 54 -1.31 5.64 17.67
N VAL A 55 -0.34 4.74 17.50
CA VAL A 55 -0.53 3.41 16.90
C VAL A 55 -1.70 2.66 17.60
N PRO A 56 -2.47 1.74 16.97
CA PRO A 56 -3.61 1.08 17.62
C PRO A 56 -3.32 0.47 18.99
N GLU A 57 -2.13 -0.10 19.22
CA GLU A 57 -1.69 -0.55 20.53
C GLU A 57 -1.55 0.62 21.51
N GLU A 58 -0.95 1.72 21.08
CA GLU A 58 -0.76 2.94 21.86
C GLU A 58 -2.11 3.63 22.18
N ALA A 59 -3.06 3.63 21.23
CA ALA A 59 -4.41 4.18 21.42
C ALA A 59 -5.23 3.41 22.46
N ARG A 60 -4.89 2.14 22.75
CA ARG A 60 -5.49 1.37 23.85
C ARG A 60 -4.97 1.77 25.23
N HIS A 61 -3.90 2.56 25.30
CA HIS A 61 -3.33 2.99 26.58
C HIS A 61 -4.17 4.13 27.16
N PHE A 62 -4.77 3.89 28.32
CA PHE A 62 -5.46 4.94 29.05
C PHE A 62 -4.47 5.79 29.85
N PRO A 63 -4.56 7.13 29.77
CA PRO A 63 -3.71 8.00 30.56
C PRO A 63 -3.99 7.83 32.05
N LEU A 64 -2.94 7.78 32.85
CA LEU A 64 -3.04 7.66 34.31
C LEU A 64 -2.89 9.02 34.99
N SER A 65 -3.58 9.21 36.12
CA SER A 65 -3.30 10.36 36.99
C SER A 65 -1.83 10.35 37.44
N LEU A 66 -1.22 11.53 37.58
CA LEU A 66 0.19 11.70 37.95
C LEU A 66 0.61 10.86 39.18
N GLN A 67 -0.24 10.78 40.20
CA GLN A 67 0.05 10.02 41.42
C GLN A 67 0.14 8.51 41.15
N LYS A 68 -0.81 7.97 40.38
CA LYS A 68 -0.82 6.55 39.96
C LYS A 68 0.37 6.24 39.06
N ALA A 69 0.71 7.13 38.12
CA ALA A 69 1.87 6.97 37.26
C ALA A 69 3.18 6.86 38.06
N ARG A 70 3.39 7.76 39.03
CA ARG A 70 4.56 7.71 39.94
C ARG A 70 4.59 6.44 40.78
N GLN A 71 3.45 6.01 41.31
CA GLN A 71 3.36 4.76 42.08
C GLN A 71 3.74 3.56 41.21
N HIS A 72 3.23 3.49 39.97
CA HIS A 72 3.52 2.41 39.05
C HIS A 72 5.01 2.36 38.67
N ILE A 73 5.61 3.49 38.29
CA ILE A 73 7.04 3.58 37.98
C ILE A 73 7.89 3.13 39.17
N ASN A 74 7.55 3.57 40.38
CA ASN A 74 8.28 3.19 41.60
C ASN A 74 8.12 1.71 41.95
N GLN A 75 6.94 1.12 41.74
CA GLN A 75 6.71 -0.31 41.94
C GLN A 75 7.54 -1.13 40.94
N GLN A 76 7.49 -0.79 39.66
CA GLN A 76 8.24 -1.49 38.62
C GLN A 76 9.75 -1.37 38.82
N ASN A 77 10.25 -0.20 39.21
CA ASN A 77 11.67 -0.01 39.52
C ASN A 77 12.15 -0.78 40.77
N LYS A 78 11.24 -1.13 41.69
CA LYS A 78 11.55 -2.00 42.85
C LYS A 78 11.55 -3.49 42.48
N VAL A 79 10.70 -3.89 41.55
CA VAL A 79 10.53 -5.29 41.13
C VAL A 79 11.57 -5.69 40.07
N LYS A 80 12.11 -4.73 39.31
CA LYS A 80 13.19 -4.99 38.36
C LYS A 80 14.39 -5.66 39.04
N GLN A 81 14.74 -6.85 38.53
CA GLN A 81 15.97 -7.54 38.89
C GLN A 81 17.19 -6.80 38.36
N ASP A 82 18.32 -6.95 39.05
CA ASP A 82 19.61 -6.43 38.59
C ASP A 82 19.93 -7.00 37.19
N GLY A 83 20.06 -6.10 36.20
CA GLY A 83 20.33 -6.46 34.79
C GLY A 83 19.24 -6.07 33.79
N ASN A 84 18.01 -5.77 34.22
CA ASN A 84 16.96 -5.31 33.30
C ASN A 84 17.00 -3.77 33.09
N ASN A 85 17.71 -3.35 32.04
CA ASN A 85 17.90 -1.94 31.66
C ASN A 85 16.79 -1.37 30.77
N THR A 86 15.60 -1.96 30.70
CA THR A 86 14.51 -1.39 29.89
C THR A 86 13.99 -0.09 30.49
N PRO A 87 13.81 1.01 29.75
CA PRO A 87 13.18 2.22 30.28
C PRO A 87 11.66 1.98 30.48
N ILE A 88 11.08 2.58 31.52
CA ILE A 88 9.63 2.56 31.76
C ILE A 88 9.08 3.94 31.45
N TYR A 89 8.01 4.00 30.67
CA TYR A 89 7.25 5.22 30.38
C TYR A 89 5.78 5.02 30.72
N VAL A 90 5.14 6.08 31.23
CA VAL A 90 3.73 6.10 31.59
C VAL A 90 3.08 7.37 31.05
N VAL A 91 2.02 7.20 30.27
CA VAL A 91 1.20 8.28 29.74
C VAL A 91 0.32 8.85 30.85
N CYS A 92 0.32 10.18 31.00
CA CYS A 92 -0.38 10.89 32.05
C CYS A 92 -1.57 11.71 31.50
N ASP A 93 -2.54 11.99 32.36
CA ASP A 93 -3.81 12.65 32.00
C ASP A 93 -3.73 14.19 31.90
N SER A 94 -2.57 14.81 32.14
CA SER A 94 -2.34 16.26 32.08
C SER A 94 -3.18 17.14 33.00
N ASN A 95 -3.86 16.53 33.98
CA ASN A 95 -4.73 17.24 34.94
C ASN A 95 -3.95 17.98 36.04
N ASP A 96 -2.63 17.80 36.10
CA ASP A 96 -1.76 18.50 37.03
C ASP A 96 -1.45 19.92 36.57
N VAL A 97 -1.00 20.77 37.51
CA VAL A 97 -0.68 22.19 37.26
C VAL A 97 0.40 22.38 36.18
N GLN A 98 1.26 21.38 35.97
CA GLN A 98 2.32 21.42 34.96
C GLN A 98 1.92 20.76 33.63
N HIS A 99 0.67 20.27 33.51
CA HIS A 99 0.14 19.58 32.33
C HIS A 99 1.09 18.49 31.81
N THR A 100 1.49 17.60 32.72
CA THR A 100 2.40 16.48 32.46
C THR A 100 1.70 15.41 31.64
N ILE A 101 2.27 15.07 30.48
CA ILE A 101 1.73 14.06 29.56
C ILE A 101 2.51 12.75 29.57
N LEU A 102 3.79 12.77 29.96
CA LEU A 102 4.62 11.57 30.01
C LEU A 102 5.55 11.62 31.21
N LEU A 103 5.61 10.52 31.95
CA LEU A 103 6.65 10.26 32.95
C LEU A 103 7.45 9.03 32.57
N GLY A 104 8.76 9.10 32.74
CA GLY A 104 9.65 7.98 32.48
C GLY A 104 10.74 7.84 33.52
N ALA A 105 11.22 6.61 33.68
CA ALA A 105 12.41 6.31 34.45
C ALA A 105 13.23 5.21 33.77
N HIS A 106 14.53 5.46 33.66
CA HIS A 106 15.50 4.50 33.18
C HIS A 106 16.56 4.31 34.27
N LYS A 107 16.55 3.14 34.91
CA LYS A 107 17.54 2.72 35.88
C LYS A 107 18.50 1.77 35.19
N SER A 108 19.78 2.14 35.16
CA SER A 108 20.89 1.27 34.78
C SER A 108 21.82 1.08 35.99
N ASN A 109 22.80 0.19 35.88
CA ASN A 109 23.78 -0.05 36.95
C ASN A 109 24.60 1.22 37.28
N ASN A 110 24.77 2.11 36.31
CA ASN A 110 25.65 3.29 36.42
C ASN A 110 24.90 4.61 36.58
N PHE A 111 23.61 4.67 36.26
CA PHE A 111 22.84 5.93 36.31
C PHE A 111 21.34 5.68 36.50
N LEU A 112 20.67 6.69 37.07
CA LEU A 112 19.22 6.80 37.10
C LEU A 112 18.83 8.06 36.31
N MET A 113 18.07 7.86 35.23
CA MET A 113 17.52 8.96 34.44
C MET A 113 16.01 9.02 34.65
N THR A 114 15.50 10.20 34.95
CA THR A 114 14.06 10.48 35.03
C THR A 114 13.66 11.39 33.89
N VAL A 115 12.53 11.09 33.26
CA VAL A 115 11.96 11.85 32.14
C VAL A 115 10.62 12.40 32.57
N ALA A 116 10.38 13.69 32.34
CA ALA A 116 9.07 14.30 32.48
C ALA A 116 8.82 15.17 31.25
N VAL A 117 7.69 14.94 30.59
CA VAL A 117 7.25 15.71 29.43
C VAL A 117 5.96 16.42 29.80
N SER A 118 5.97 17.73 29.66
CA SER A 118 4.84 18.62 29.90
C SER A 118 4.44 19.35 28.63
N THR A 119 3.16 19.66 28.51
CA THR A 119 2.65 20.48 27.41
C THR A 119 2.71 21.94 27.81
N ILE A 120 3.48 22.74 27.09
CA ILE A 120 3.65 24.16 27.39
C ILE A 120 2.55 24.99 26.68
N GLY A 121 1.95 24.45 25.62
CA GLY A 121 0.97 25.13 24.75
C GLY A 121 1.59 25.66 23.45
N CYS A 122 0.80 26.36 22.64
CA CYS A 122 1.25 26.97 21.39
C CYS A 122 1.71 28.42 21.64
N TYR A 123 2.94 28.74 21.27
CA TYR A 123 3.50 30.09 21.39
C TYR A 123 4.02 30.62 20.05
N PRO A 124 3.93 31.93 19.79
CA PRO A 124 4.52 32.53 18.61
C PRO A 124 6.05 32.45 18.63
N LYS A 125 6.66 32.39 17.43
CA LYS A 125 8.12 32.42 17.25
C LYS A 125 8.71 33.63 18.00
N GLY A 126 9.59 33.37 18.97
CA GLY A 126 10.23 34.41 19.79
C GLY A 126 9.61 34.65 21.18
N HIS A 127 8.57 33.92 21.57
CA HIS A 127 8.02 34.01 22.93
C HIS A 127 9.05 33.52 23.97
N GLU A 128 9.15 34.20 25.12
CA GLU A 128 10.16 33.93 26.14
C GLU A 128 10.14 32.47 26.64
N LYS A 129 8.95 31.87 26.81
CA LYS A 129 8.80 30.47 27.23
C LYS A 129 9.39 29.43 26.25
N ILE A 130 9.56 29.78 24.98
CA ILE A 130 10.16 28.90 23.97
C ILE A 130 11.59 29.35 23.60
N SER A 131 12.15 30.34 24.28
CA SER A 131 13.51 30.81 24.05
C SER A 131 14.52 29.74 24.44
N PHE A 132 15.48 29.47 23.56
CA PHE A 132 16.57 28.53 23.84
C PHE A 132 17.39 28.91 25.06
N ALA A 133 17.62 30.21 25.28
CA ALA A 133 18.35 30.68 26.45
C ALA A 133 17.64 30.31 27.76
N ASN A 134 16.30 30.38 27.77
CA ASN A 134 15.51 29.99 28.94
C ASN A 134 15.49 28.47 29.13
N MET A 135 15.37 27.71 28.03
CA MET A 135 15.48 26.25 28.08
C MET A 135 16.86 25.79 28.61
N GLU A 136 17.93 26.46 28.19
CA GLU A 136 19.29 26.19 28.67
C GLU A 136 19.43 26.52 30.16
N ILE A 137 18.97 27.70 30.60
CA ILE A 137 18.98 28.10 32.02
C ILE A 137 18.24 27.06 32.88
N ASP A 138 17.05 26.62 32.44
CA ASP A 138 16.25 25.66 33.19
C ASP A 138 16.86 24.25 33.16
N HIS A 139 17.48 23.85 32.05
CA HIS A 139 18.26 22.61 31.98
C HIS A 139 19.43 22.64 32.99
N ILE A 140 20.22 23.71 33.01
CA ILE A 140 21.36 23.85 33.93
C ILE A 140 20.89 23.79 35.39
N LYS A 141 19.81 24.50 35.75
CA LYS A 141 19.21 24.42 37.10
C LYS A 141 18.86 22.99 37.49
N ASN A 142 18.33 22.19 36.55
CA ASN A 142 17.93 20.81 36.80
C ASN A 142 19.12 19.83 36.91
N THR A 143 20.28 20.12 36.31
CA THR A 143 21.46 19.23 36.39
C THR A 143 22.21 19.27 37.71
N LEU A 144 21.96 20.26 38.58
CA LEU A 144 22.65 20.47 39.87
C LEU A 144 24.20 20.49 39.78
N THR A 145 24.75 20.68 38.58
CA THR A 145 26.20 20.63 38.29
C THR A 145 26.72 22.04 38.04
N ARG A 146 27.94 22.35 38.48
CA ARG A 146 28.58 23.65 38.20
C ARG A 146 29.16 23.63 36.79
N ASN A 147 28.70 24.55 35.92
CA ASN A 147 29.14 24.73 34.54
C ASN A 147 29.05 23.46 33.67
N PRO A 148 27.86 22.84 33.52
CA PRO A 148 27.71 21.71 32.62
C PRO A 148 27.91 22.16 31.16
N LYS A 149 28.52 21.30 30.35
CA LYS A 149 28.50 21.46 28.90
C LYS A 149 27.12 21.04 28.40
N VAL A 150 26.41 21.93 27.72
CA VAL A 150 25.09 21.66 27.13
C VAL A 150 25.28 21.35 25.64
N ASP A 151 24.83 20.17 25.22
CA ASP A 151 24.76 19.80 23.81
C ASP A 151 23.31 19.94 23.35
N PHE A 152 23.10 20.51 22.15
CA PHE A 152 21.78 20.74 21.59
C PHE A 152 21.48 19.74 20.47
N LEU A 153 20.24 19.29 20.40
CA LEU A 153 19.72 18.48 19.31
C LEU A 153 18.35 19.02 18.91
N VAL A 154 18.28 19.69 17.77
CA VAL A 154 17.04 20.23 17.22
C VAL A 154 16.58 19.33 16.08
N LYS A 155 15.32 18.89 16.13
CA LYS A 155 14.68 18.09 15.08
C LYS A 155 13.53 18.87 14.47
N PHE A 156 13.59 19.09 13.17
CA PHE A 156 12.50 19.65 12.38
C PHE A 156 11.80 18.54 11.61
N LYS A 157 10.47 18.64 11.48
CA LYS A 157 9.68 17.77 10.62
C LYS A 157 8.89 18.64 9.66
N TYR A 158 9.15 18.49 8.36
CA TYR A 158 8.48 19.22 7.29
C TYR A 158 7.57 18.26 6.53
N TYR A 159 6.27 18.54 6.49
CA TYR A 159 5.30 17.75 5.73
C TYR A 159 5.18 18.34 4.33
N LEU A 160 5.59 17.57 3.32
CA LEU A 160 5.54 17.96 1.91
C LEU A 160 4.17 17.63 1.29
N TYR A 161 3.62 16.47 1.63
CA TYR A 161 2.36 15.98 1.06
C TYR A 161 1.64 15.04 2.02
N GLY A 162 0.31 15.05 1.95
CA GLY A 162 -0.56 14.10 2.64
C GLY A 162 -0.65 14.30 4.15
N THR A 163 -1.49 13.48 4.78
CA THR A 163 -1.67 13.45 6.25
C THR A 163 -0.93 12.25 6.85
N LEU A 164 -0.64 12.24 8.15
CA LEU A 164 -0.01 11.06 8.76
C LEU A 164 -0.96 9.86 8.72
N LEU A 165 -0.58 8.87 7.92
CA LEU A 165 -1.34 7.64 7.70
C LEU A 165 -1.27 6.63 8.86
N HIS A 166 -0.71 7.02 10.01
CA HIS A 166 -0.51 6.07 11.10
C HIS A 166 -1.81 5.62 11.78
N ASN A 167 -2.95 6.32 11.59
CA ASN A 167 -4.22 6.04 12.29
C ASN A 167 -5.50 6.43 11.55
N THR A 168 -5.53 6.35 10.22
CA THR A 168 -6.81 6.35 9.52
C THR A 168 -7.56 5.07 9.88
N GLU A 169 -8.68 5.18 10.61
CA GLU A 169 -9.57 4.03 10.97
C GLU A 169 -9.96 3.23 9.73
N ASP A 170 -10.01 3.90 8.58
CA ASP A 170 -10.19 3.30 7.27
C ASP A 170 -9.15 3.90 6.31
N ILE A 171 -8.06 3.16 6.08
CA ILE A 171 -6.98 3.55 5.15
C ILE A 171 -7.54 3.81 3.73
N TYR A 172 -8.65 3.17 3.37
CA TYR A 172 -9.30 3.32 2.06
C TYR A 172 -10.13 4.61 1.92
N ARG A 173 -10.44 5.28 3.05
CA ARG A 173 -11.12 6.59 3.05
C ARG A 173 -10.16 7.77 3.19
N SER A 174 -8.86 7.50 3.19
CA SER A 174 -7.86 8.56 3.24
C SER A 174 -8.05 9.53 2.08
N GLU A 175 -7.97 10.83 2.37
CA GLU A 175 -8.01 11.88 1.33
C GLU A 175 -6.71 11.94 0.52
N SER A 176 -5.66 11.24 0.97
CA SER A 176 -4.35 11.19 0.33
C SER A 176 -3.89 9.76 0.12
N HIS A 177 -3.36 9.45 -1.07
CA HIS A 177 -2.80 8.13 -1.41
C HIS A 177 -1.43 7.87 -0.76
N GLY A 178 -0.87 8.87 -0.07
CA GLY A 178 0.43 8.77 0.57
C GLY A 178 0.74 9.94 1.49
N ASN A 179 1.92 9.92 2.11
CA ASN A 179 2.49 11.01 2.89
C ASN A 179 3.97 11.15 2.55
N ILE A 180 4.45 12.38 2.41
CA ILE A 180 5.87 12.66 2.29
C ILE A 180 6.23 13.66 3.39
N PHE A 181 7.23 13.33 4.20
CA PHE A 181 7.80 14.27 5.16
C PHE A 181 9.31 14.14 5.27
N VAL A 182 9.96 15.24 5.65
CA VAL A 182 11.40 15.33 5.83
C VAL A 182 11.72 15.62 7.28
N GLU A 183 12.53 14.75 7.87
CA GLU A 183 13.10 14.94 9.20
C GLU A 183 14.51 15.52 9.08
N VAL A 184 14.73 16.69 9.67
CA VAL A 184 16.02 17.37 9.69
C VAL A 184 16.53 17.42 11.11
N THR A 185 17.74 16.93 11.34
CA THR A 185 18.39 16.97 12.65
C THR A 185 19.60 17.89 12.60
N CYS A 186 19.70 18.79 13.58
CA CYS A 186 20.78 19.76 13.71
C CYS A 186 21.31 19.77 15.14
N ASN A 187 22.63 19.91 15.26
CA ASN A 187 23.29 20.05 16.56
C ASN A 187 23.40 21.51 17.02
N ASN A 188 22.87 22.44 16.23
CA ASN A 188 22.93 23.88 16.49
C ASN A 188 21.59 24.37 17.06
N CYS A 189 21.69 25.36 17.94
CA CYS A 189 20.58 25.92 18.69
C CYS A 189 19.88 27.04 17.88
N SER A 190 19.14 26.66 16.83
CA SER A 190 18.37 27.62 16.00
C SER A 190 16.97 27.11 15.69
N PHE A 191 16.00 28.03 15.66
CA PHE A 191 14.63 27.77 15.18
C PHE A 191 14.47 28.06 13.69
N ASP A 192 15.50 28.65 13.07
CA ASP A 192 15.51 28.93 11.65
C ASP A 192 15.85 27.67 10.87
N VAL A 193 15.36 27.64 9.62
CA VAL A 193 15.64 26.54 8.69
C VAL A 193 17.15 26.35 8.61
N PRO A 194 17.66 25.17 8.96
CA PRO A 194 19.08 24.95 9.02
C PRO A 194 19.68 25.00 7.61
N GLN A 195 20.65 25.90 7.40
CA GLN A 195 21.38 25.99 6.14
C GLN A 195 22.32 24.79 5.91
N ASN A 196 22.83 24.21 6.99
CA ASN A 196 23.72 23.04 6.97
C ASN A 196 23.23 21.99 7.97
N PRO A 197 22.22 21.18 7.62
CA PRO A 197 21.71 20.16 8.52
C PRO A 197 22.73 19.06 8.79
N SER A 198 22.75 18.52 10.01
CA SER A 198 23.66 17.41 10.37
C SER A 198 23.18 16.07 9.81
N ASN A 199 21.86 15.89 9.69
CA ASN A 199 21.23 14.76 9.03
C ASN A 199 19.89 15.20 8.46
N MET A 200 19.56 14.76 7.24
CA MET A 200 18.29 15.03 6.58
C MET A 200 17.77 13.71 6.01
N LYS A 201 16.57 13.32 6.42
CA LYS A 201 15.95 12.05 6.06
C LYS A 201 14.56 12.30 5.50
N MET A 202 14.31 11.88 4.28
CA MET A 202 12.97 11.85 3.70
C MET A 202 12.30 10.52 4.03
N ILE A 203 11.05 10.57 4.47
CA ILE A 203 10.24 9.41 4.81
C ILE A 203 8.94 9.50 4.03
N LEU A 204 8.59 8.39 3.39
CA LEU A 204 7.45 8.27 2.50
C LEU A 204 6.51 7.16 2.98
N LYS A 205 5.26 7.57 3.14
CA LYS A 205 4.02 6.82 3.31
C LYS A 205 3.34 6.48 1.99
N VAL A 206 3.06 5.25 1.59
CA VAL A 206 2.15 4.97 0.46
C VAL A 206 1.06 3.99 0.88
N ILE A 207 -0.17 4.26 0.45
CA ILE A 207 -1.27 3.29 0.46
C ILE A 207 -1.33 2.66 -0.92
N THR A 208 -0.85 1.42 -1.04
CA THR A 208 -0.88 0.70 -2.31
C THR A 208 -2.31 0.46 -2.78
N GLY A 209 -2.58 0.69 -4.07
CA GLY A 209 -3.91 0.50 -4.62
C GLY A 209 -4.94 1.54 -4.23
N HIS A 210 -4.52 2.69 -3.70
CA HIS A 210 -5.43 3.78 -3.39
C HIS A 210 -6.08 4.38 -4.65
N HIS A 211 -7.37 4.69 -4.62
CA HIS A 211 -8.14 5.16 -5.78
C HIS A 211 -7.65 6.51 -6.36
N LEU A 212 -7.00 7.34 -5.54
CA LEU A 212 -6.39 8.60 -5.98
C LEU A 212 -4.97 8.43 -6.56
N SER A 213 -4.41 7.21 -6.58
CA SER A 213 -3.12 6.98 -7.21
C SER A 213 -3.25 7.02 -8.73
N SER A 214 -2.31 7.70 -9.39
CA SER A 214 -2.21 7.72 -10.86
C SER A 214 -1.97 6.35 -11.48
N VAL A 215 -1.52 5.36 -10.69
CA VAL A 215 -1.27 3.97 -11.14
C VAL A 215 -2.31 2.97 -10.61
N ASN A 216 -3.43 3.45 -10.07
CA ASN A 216 -4.51 2.62 -9.55
C ASN A 216 -5.09 1.64 -10.59
N PHE A 217 -5.15 2.03 -11.87
CA PHE A 217 -5.62 1.15 -12.94
C PHE A 217 -4.77 -0.13 -13.08
N LEU A 218 -3.48 -0.10 -12.72
CA LEU A 218 -2.63 -1.30 -12.69
C LEU A 218 -2.93 -2.16 -11.47
N TRP A 219 -3.34 -1.55 -10.35
CA TRP A 219 -3.77 -2.26 -9.14
C TRP A 219 -5.07 -3.04 -9.37
N GLU A 220 -6.03 -2.44 -10.09
CA GLU A 220 -7.27 -3.11 -10.48
C GLU A 220 -6.99 -4.38 -11.30
N GLU A 221 -6.06 -4.31 -12.26
CA GLU A 221 -5.63 -5.49 -13.02
C GLU A 221 -4.91 -6.54 -12.15
N LEU A 222 -4.12 -6.14 -11.15
CA LEU A 222 -3.50 -7.08 -10.21
C LEU A 222 -4.55 -7.79 -9.33
N CYS A 223 -5.55 -7.04 -8.85
CA CYS A 223 -6.65 -7.61 -8.07
C CYS A 223 -7.48 -8.61 -8.90
N LEU A 224 -7.66 -8.32 -10.19
CA LEU A 224 -8.30 -9.24 -11.13
C LEU A 224 -7.49 -10.54 -11.30
N ILE A 225 -6.17 -10.42 -11.44
CA ILE A 225 -5.27 -11.58 -11.53
C ILE A 225 -5.28 -12.41 -10.24
N GLN A 226 -5.33 -11.79 -9.05
CA GLN A 226 -5.52 -12.48 -7.78
C GLN A 226 -6.83 -13.28 -7.77
N THR A 227 -7.92 -12.68 -8.25
CA THR A 227 -9.23 -13.35 -8.34
C THR A 227 -9.15 -14.61 -9.20
N TYR A 228 -8.37 -14.59 -10.28
CA TYR A 228 -8.14 -15.79 -11.10
C TYR A 228 -7.36 -16.87 -10.35
N LEU A 229 -6.38 -16.51 -9.52
CA LEU A 229 -5.70 -17.48 -8.66
C LEU A 229 -6.63 -18.06 -7.60
N ASP A 230 -7.49 -17.24 -7.01
CA ASP A 230 -8.47 -17.72 -6.04
C ASP A 230 -9.44 -18.74 -6.67
N ILE A 231 -9.87 -18.50 -7.92
CA ILE A 231 -10.67 -19.45 -8.69
C ILE A 231 -9.87 -20.71 -9.01
N LEU A 232 -8.62 -20.59 -9.48
CA LEU A 232 -7.75 -21.74 -9.81
C LEU A 232 -7.41 -22.60 -8.58
N SER A 233 -7.36 -21.99 -7.39
CA SER A 233 -7.09 -22.68 -6.13
C SER A 233 -8.31 -23.44 -5.60
N ASP A 234 -9.51 -23.06 -6.03
CA ASP A 234 -10.79 -23.62 -5.60
C ASP A 234 -11.23 -24.73 -6.58
N SER A 235 -11.20 -25.99 -6.13
CA SER A 235 -11.47 -27.16 -6.97
C SER A 235 -12.87 -27.18 -7.58
N ASP A 236 -13.83 -26.53 -6.90
CA ASP A 236 -15.22 -26.49 -7.35
C ASP A 236 -15.41 -25.38 -8.38
N LYS A 237 -14.87 -24.19 -8.11
CA LYS A 237 -14.98 -23.03 -9.02
C LYS A 237 -14.17 -23.19 -10.31
N CYS A 238 -12.96 -23.74 -10.25
CA CYS A 238 -12.11 -23.87 -11.44
C CYS A 238 -12.67 -24.80 -12.53
N ASN A 239 -13.69 -25.60 -12.19
CA ASN A 239 -14.37 -26.51 -13.11
C ASN A 239 -15.84 -26.15 -13.35
N ASP A 240 -16.38 -25.13 -12.68
CA ASP A 240 -17.75 -24.66 -12.85
C ASP A 240 -17.83 -23.64 -14.00
N GLU A 241 -18.56 -24.02 -15.05
CA GLU A 241 -18.72 -23.26 -16.30
C GLU A 241 -19.32 -21.86 -16.08
N LEU A 242 -20.15 -21.69 -15.05
CA LEU A 242 -20.83 -20.45 -14.73
C LEU A 242 -20.05 -19.56 -13.74
N THR A 243 -18.86 -19.98 -13.30
CA THR A 243 -18.03 -19.17 -12.41
C THR A 243 -17.74 -17.82 -13.06
N PRO A 244 -18.18 -16.69 -12.45
CA PRO A 244 -17.97 -15.37 -13.02
C PRO A 244 -16.50 -14.98 -12.92
N ILE A 245 -15.97 -14.38 -13.98
CA ILE A 245 -14.56 -13.93 -14.03
C ILE A 245 -14.42 -12.42 -14.22
N SER A 246 -15.49 -11.71 -14.60
CA SER A 246 -15.47 -10.26 -14.80
C SER A 246 -16.60 -9.57 -14.05
N ALA A 247 -16.31 -8.43 -13.42
CA ALA A 247 -17.31 -7.60 -12.75
C ALA A 247 -18.16 -6.78 -13.73
N ALA A 248 -17.66 -6.55 -14.95
CA ALA A 248 -18.32 -5.78 -16.00
C ALA A 248 -18.22 -6.51 -17.35
N PRO A 249 -18.97 -7.61 -17.52
CA PRO A 249 -18.82 -8.48 -18.67
C PRO A 249 -19.31 -7.81 -19.96
N THR A 250 -18.61 -8.11 -21.05
CA THR A 250 -18.99 -7.73 -22.41
C THR A 250 -19.81 -8.85 -23.05
N GLN A 251 -20.77 -8.49 -23.91
CA GLN A 251 -21.58 -9.48 -24.63
C GLN A 251 -20.69 -10.41 -25.47
N GLU A 252 -21.01 -11.71 -25.46
CA GLU A 252 -20.22 -12.74 -26.15
C GLU A 252 -20.01 -12.42 -27.64
N SER A 253 -21.03 -11.90 -28.33
CA SER A 253 -20.92 -11.48 -29.73
C SER A 253 -19.89 -10.36 -29.96
N ASP A 254 -19.76 -9.45 -29.00
CA ASP A 254 -18.77 -8.37 -29.06
C ASP A 254 -17.36 -8.88 -28.76
N VAL A 255 -17.23 -9.88 -27.88
CA VAL A 255 -15.96 -10.58 -27.63
C VAL A 255 -15.43 -11.20 -28.93
N TYR A 256 -16.25 -12.00 -29.64
CA TYR A 256 -15.85 -12.60 -30.92
C TYR A 256 -15.55 -11.55 -32.00
N LYS A 257 -16.35 -10.48 -32.07
CA LYS A 257 -16.10 -9.37 -32.99
C LYS A 257 -14.76 -8.68 -32.72
N ASN A 258 -14.41 -8.48 -31.45
CA ASN A 258 -13.14 -7.88 -31.06
C ASN A 258 -11.95 -8.81 -31.36
N ILE A 259 -12.12 -10.12 -31.16
CA ILE A 259 -11.14 -11.14 -31.56
C ILE A 259 -10.86 -11.06 -33.09
N ASN A 260 -11.91 -11.01 -33.89
CA ASN A 260 -11.76 -10.84 -35.35
C ASN A 260 -11.10 -9.52 -35.73
N GLY A 261 -11.40 -8.46 -34.98
CA GLY A 261 -10.77 -7.15 -35.14
C GLY A 261 -9.25 -7.20 -34.97
N ILE A 262 -8.74 -7.91 -33.95
CA ILE A 262 -7.29 -7.99 -33.71
C ILE A 262 -6.57 -8.87 -34.73
N LEU A 263 -7.22 -9.94 -35.23
CA LEU A 263 -6.66 -10.83 -36.26
C LEU A 263 -6.66 -10.17 -37.65
N SER A 264 -7.68 -9.36 -37.95
CA SER A 264 -7.79 -8.66 -39.25
C SER A 264 -6.83 -7.47 -39.40
N TYR A 265 -6.40 -6.87 -38.29
CA TYR A 265 -5.66 -5.60 -38.28
C TYR A 265 -4.14 -5.75 -38.15
N SER A 266 -3.57 -6.95 -38.38
CA SER A 266 -2.13 -7.23 -38.20
C SER A 266 -1.27 -6.66 -39.34
N VAL A 267 -1.28 -5.32 -39.50
CA VAL A 267 -0.24 -4.58 -40.20
C VAL A 267 0.58 -3.86 -39.13
N VAL A 268 1.83 -4.30 -38.96
CA VAL A 268 2.83 -3.66 -38.11
C VAL A 268 2.99 -2.21 -38.58
N LYS A 269 2.29 -1.27 -37.91
CA LYS A 269 2.62 0.14 -38.05
C LYS A 269 4.00 0.34 -37.43
N LYS A 270 4.88 0.99 -38.18
CA LYS A 270 6.22 1.40 -37.78
C LYS A 270 6.11 2.17 -36.47
N GLU A 271 6.89 1.78 -35.47
CA GLU A 271 6.96 2.45 -34.16
C GLU A 271 7.26 3.93 -34.35
N GLU A 272 6.26 4.78 -34.12
CA GLU A 272 6.52 6.20 -33.88
C GLU A 272 7.01 6.31 -32.43
N LYS A 273 8.15 6.99 -32.23
CA LYS A 273 8.64 7.29 -30.88
C LYS A 273 7.64 8.24 -30.22
N MET A 274 6.67 7.68 -29.51
CA MET A 274 5.79 8.44 -28.63
C MET A 274 6.54 8.74 -27.33
N GLU A 275 6.31 9.94 -26.79
CA GLU A 275 6.73 10.31 -25.45
C GLU A 275 5.99 9.43 -24.43
N PHE A 276 6.69 9.01 -23.38
CA PHE A 276 6.13 8.11 -22.38
C PHE A 276 5.01 8.82 -21.57
N ASP A 277 3.83 8.20 -21.52
CA ASP A 277 2.66 8.66 -20.77
C ASP A 277 2.01 7.44 -20.08
N LEU A 278 1.55 7.59 -18.84
CA LEU A 278 0.78 6.54 -18.15
C LEU A 278 -0.48 6.13 -18.92
N ARG A 279 -1.07 7.03 -19.71
CA ARG A 279 -2.22 6.69 -20.56
C ARG A 279 -1.85 5.85 -21.78
N ASN A 280 -0.58 5.88 -22.18
CA ASN A 280 -0.04 5.20 -23.35
C ASN A 280 1.36 4.65 -23.02
N ILE A 281 1.44 3.73 -22.05
CA ILE A 281 2.70 3.20 -21.52
C ILE A 281 3.58 2.65 -22.65
N ARG A 282 2.98 1.86 -23.54
CA ARG A 282 3.62 1.25 -24.71
C ARG A 282 2.59 0.87 -25.75
N GLN A 283 3.06 0.58 -26.97
CA GLN A 283 2.21 0.02 -28.01
C GLN A 283 1.78 -1.41 -27.65
N GLU A 284 0.47 -1.62 -27.58
CA GLU A 284 -0.12 -2.93 -27.33
C GLU A 284 0.20 -3.93 -28.46
N GLN A 285 0.78 -5.05 -28.06
CA GLN A 285 1.02 -6.22 -28.89
C GLN A 285 -0.25 -7.07 -28.98
N LEU A 286 -0.22 -8.11 -29.83
CA LEU A 286 -1.36 -9.02 -30.01
C LEU A 286 -1.85 -9.60 -28.68
N LEU A 287 -0.94 -10.07 -27.82
CA LEU A 287 -1.29 -10.70 -26.55
C LEU A 287 -1.88 -9.71 -25.55
N ASP A 288 -1.44 -8.45 -25.55
CA ASP A 288 -2.01 -7.40 -24.71
C ASP A 288 -3.46 -7.10 -25.11
N LYS A 289 -3.71 -7.03 -26.43
CA LYS A 289 -5.07 -6.84 -26.95
C LYS A 289 -5.95 -8.04 -26.64
N LEU A 290 -5.42 -9.24 -26.75
CA LEU A 290 -6.13 -10.46 -26.39
C LEU A 290 -6.50 -10.47 -24.90
N TRP A 291 -5.58 -10.09 -24.01
CA TRP A 291 -5.87 -9.88 -22.58
C TRP A 291 -7.03 -8.90 -22.36
N ASN A 292 -6.97 -7.72 -22.99
CA ASN A 292 -7.97 -6.67 -22.84
C ASN A 292 -9.38 -7.11 -23.30
N ILE A 293 -9.46 -8.08 -24.22
CA ILE A 293 -10.72 -8.67 -24.67
C ILE A 293 -11.18 -9.77 -23.71
N LEU A 294 -10.31 -10.73 -23.40
CA LEU A 294 -10.69 -11.94 -22.67
C LEU A 294 -11.00 -11.67 -21.19
N LYS A 295 -10.38 -10.64 -20.58
CA LYS A 295 -10.68 -10.23 -19.19
C LYS A 295 -12.13 -9.72 -19.00
N CYS A 296 -12.83 -9.45 -20.10
CA CYS A 296 -14.23 -9.01 -20.12
C CYS A 296 -15.22 -10.16 -20.38
N CYS A 297 -14.77 -11.41 -20.46
CA CYS A 297 -15.67 -12.56 -20.57
C CYS A 297 -16.50 -12.71 -19.30
N GLU A 298 -17.75 -13.16 -19.43
CA GLU A 298 -18.67 -13.29 -18.30
C GLU A 298 -18.24 -14.37 -17.30
N ASN A 299 -17.94 -15.56 -17.83
CA ASN A 299 -17.67 -16.76 -17.05
C ASN A 299 -16.66 -17.67 -17.75
N LEU A 300 -16.31 -18.78 -17.09
CA LEU A 300 -15.34 -19.75 -17.61
C LEU A 300 -15.77 -20.42 -18.93
N LEU A 301 -17.08 -20.58 -19.16
CA LEU A 301 -17.60 -21.09 -20.43
C LEU A 301 -17.26 -20.14 -21.58
N VAL A 302 -17.66 -18.88 -21.47
CA VAL A 302 -17.42 -17.87 -22.51
C VAL A 302 -15.92 -17.68 -22.74
N LEU A 303 -15.10 -17.70 -21.69
CA LEU A 303 -13.64 -17.61 -21.82
C LEU A 303 -13.05 -18.77 -22.63
N ARG A 304 -13.43 -20.01 -22.29
CA ARG A 304 -12.95 -21.21 -22.99
C ARG A 304 -13.35 -21.16 -24.47
N ASP A 305 -14.61 -20.83 -24.74
CA ASP A 305 -15.14 -20.79 -26.10
C ASP A 305 -14.53 -19.64 -26.92
N SER A 306 -14.25 -18.51 -26.28
CA SER A 306 -13.51 -17.38 -26.87
C SER A 306 -12.07 -17.72 -27.22
N LEU A 307 -11.36 -18.46 -26.36
CA LEU A 307 -10.00 -18.93 -26.64
C LEU A 307 -9.99 -19.99 -27.76
N GLN A 308 -10.96 -20.91 -27.75
CA GLN A 308 -11.14 -21.90 -28.80
C GLN A 308 -11.38 -21.21 -30.15
N TYR A 309 -12.32 -20.26 -30.19
CA TYR A 309 -12.62 -19.45 -31.37
C TYR A 309 -11.39 -18.71 -31.88
N PHE A 310 -10.63 -18.05 -30.98
CA PHE A 310 -9.39 -17.38 -31.34
C PHE A 310 -8.38 -18.33 -32.00
N PHE A 311 -8.18 -19.54 -31.47
CA PHE A 311 -7.24 -20.49 -32.05
C PHE A 311 -7.70 -21.05 -33.40
N GLU A 312 -9.01 -21.24 -33.59
CA GLU A 312 -9.58 -21.68 -34.87
C GLU A 312 -9.38 -20.61 -35.95
N GLU A 313 -9.76 -19.36 -35.66
CA GLU A 313 -9.56 -18.23 -36.58
C GLU A 313 -8.08 -17.99 -36.89
N LEU A 314 -7.21 -18.12 -35.89
CA LEU A 314 -5.76 -17.97 -36.06
C LEU A 314 -5.18 -18.97 -37.08
N VAL A 315 -5.69 -20.21 -37.14
CA VAL A 315 -5.23 -21.23 -38.09
C VAL A 315 -5.70 -20.94 -39.52
N GLU A 316 -6.88 -20.35 -39.67
CA GLU A 316 -7.43 -19.94 -40.96
C GLU A 316 -6.82 -18.62 -41.47
N THR A 317 -6.10 -17.89 -40.61
CA THR A 317 -5.53 -16.59 -40.94
C THR A 317 -4.28 -16.73 -41.84
N GLU A 318 -4.32 -16.16 -43.06
CA GLU A 318 -3.17 -16.17 -44.01
C GLU A 318 -2.06 -15.14 -43.67
N TYR A 319 -2.22 -14.34 -42.62
CA TYR A 319 -1.38 -13.16 -42.35
C TYR A 319 -0.12 -13.43 -41.51
N ASN A 320 0.86 -12.52 -41.65
CA ASN A 320 2.12 -12.45 -40.88
C ASN A 320 1.89 -12.04 -39.41
N ILE A 321 1.06 -12.77 -38.67
CA ILE A 321 0.95 -12.59 -37.22
C ILE A 321 2.26 -13.04 -36.59
N LYS A 322 2.88 -12.17 -35.79
CA LYS A 322 4.11 -12.48 -35.06
C LYS A 322 3.89 -12.24 -33.57
N VAL A 323 4.06 -13.28 -32.79
CA VAL A 323 4.29 -13.18 -31.34
C VAL A 323 5.81 -13.04 -31.14
N PRO A 324 6.29 -12.22 -30.20
CA PRO A 324 7.73 -12.12 -29.93
C PRO A 324 8.35 -13.50 -29.67
N GLU A 325 9.46 -13.82 -30.33
CA GLU A 325 10.14 -15.13 -30.20
C GLU A 325 10.65 -15.41 -28.78
N ASN A 326 10.80 -14.36 -27.97
CA ASN A 326 11.28 -14.44 -26.59
C ASN A 326 10.17 -14.69 -25.56
N ASP A 327 8.90 -14.67 -25.98
CA ASP A 327 7.77 -14.96 -25.11
C ASP A 327 7.63 -16.48 -24.96
N THR A 328 7.88 -16.97 -23.74
CA THR A 328 7.84 -18.41 -23.42
C THR A 328 6.57 -18.80 -22.68
N SER A 329 5.55 -17.95 -22.63
CA SER A 329 4.26 -18.31 -22.05
C SER A 329 3.66 -19.53 -22.76
N ASN A 330 2.79 -20.27 -22.07
CA ASN A 330 2.13 -21.43 -22.65
C ASN A 330 1.30 -21.00 -23.86
N ILE A 331 0.61 -19.86 -23.75
CA ILE A 331 -0.18 -19.31 -24.84
C ILE A 331 0.68 -18.86 -26.04
N ALA A 332 1.84 -18.22 -25.81
CA ALA A 332 2.75 -17.88 -26.90
C ALA A 332 3.29 -19.13 -27.60
N THR A 333 3.58 -20.19 -26.83
CA THR A 333 4.02 -21.49 -27.37
C THR A 333 2.92 -22.14 -28.22
N ILE A 334 1.66 -22.08 -27.78
CA ILE A 334 0.50 -22.57 -28.54
C ILE A 334 0.35 -21.77 -29.84
N ILE A 335 0.31 -20.43 -29.77
CA ILE A 335 0.14 -19.55 -30.93
C ILE A 335 1.26 -19.77 -31.95
N ASN A 336 2.53 -19.75 -31.51
CA ASN A 336 3.67 -20.01 -32.38
C ASN A 336 3.63 -21.43 -32.96
N GLY A 337 3.16 -22.42 -32.20
CA GLY A 337 3.01 -23.79 -32.68
C GLY A 337 1.92 -23.95 -33.73
N LEU A 338 0.79 -23.25 -33.58
CA LEU A 338 -0.32 -23.20 -34.55
C LEU A 338 0.11 -22.51 -35.85
N LEU A 339 0.69 -21.30 -35.75
CA LEU A 339 1.16 -20.53 -36.90
C LEU A 339 2.25 -21.27 -37.70
N ASN A 340 3.12 -22.04 -37.02
CA ASN A 340 4.14 -22.86 -37.68
C ASN A 340 3.61 -24.20 -38.20
N GLY A 341 2.31 -24.49 -38.07
CA GLY A 341 1.68 -25.75 -38.48
C GLY A 341 2.18 -26.98 -37.69
N LYS A 342 2.84 -26.78 -36.55
CA LYS A 342 3.39 -27.84 -35.69
C LYS A 342 2.35 -28.42 -34.74
N LEU A 343 1.35 -27.62 -34.36
CA LEU A 343 0.28 -27.99 -33.43
C LEU A 343 -1.08 -28.03 -34.14
N ALA A 344 -1.95 -28.92 -33.67
CA ALA A 344 -3.39 -28.82 -33.93
C ALA A 344 -4.03 -27.86 -32.90
N VAL A 345 -5.22 -27.32 -33.22
CA VAL A 345 -6.00 -26.51 -32.30
C VAL A 345 -6.22 -27.29 -30.99
N PRO A 346 -5.76 -26.78 -29.84
CA PRO A 346 -5.89 -27.48 -28.57
C PRO A 346 -7.32 -27.40 -28.05
N THR A 347 -7.77 -28.42 -27.33
CA THR A 347 -9.00 -28.37 -26.54
C THR A 347 -8.64 -28.05 -25.10
N LEU A 348 -9.08 -26.90 -24.59
CA LEU A 348 -8.78 -26.45 -23.23
C LEU A 348 -9.86 -26.86 -22.23
N THR A 349 -9.46 -27.24 -21.02
CA THR A 349 -10.36 -27.25 -19.85
C THR A 349 -10.64 -25.82 -19.38
N PHE A 350 -11.65 -25.63 -18.53
CA PHE A 350 -11.95 -24.32 -17.91
C PHE A 350 -10.76 -23.78 -17.12
N SER A 351 -10.12 -24.64 -16.32
CA SER A 351 -8.91 -24.31 -15.56
C SER A 351 -7.74 -23.90 -16.47
N GLN A 352 -7.51 -24.60 -17.58
CA GLN A 352 -6.46 -24.26 -18.55
C GLN A 352 -6.76 -22.93 -19.28
N ALA A 353 -8.03 -22.67 -19.60
CA ALA A 353 -8.45 -21.40 -20.19
C ALA A 353 -8.19 -20.23 -19.23
N LEU A 354 -8.51 -20.41 -17.95
CA LEU A 354 -8.24 -19.41 -16.91
C LEU A 354 -6.74 -19.23 -16.64
N GLU A 355 -5.95 -20.30 -16.67
CA GLU A 355 -4.48 -20.23 -16.56
C GLU A 355 -3.87 -19.44 -17.74
N CYS A 356 -4.34 -19.66 -18.96
CA CYS A 356 -3.93 -18.87 -20.13
C CYS A 356 -4.26 -17.37 -19.94
N LEU A 357 -5.43 -17.07 -19.38
CA LEU A 357 -5.83 -15.70 -19.09
C LEU A 357 -4.94 -15.07 -18.02
N PHE A 358 -4.63 -15.79 -16.94
CA PHE A 358 -3.68 -15.37 -15.92
C PHE A 358 -2.31 -15.06 -16.53
N GLU A 359 -1.76 -15.95 -17.37
CA GLU A 359 -0.48 -15.74 -18.02
C GLU A 359 -0.45 -14.46 -18.86
N LEU A 360 -1.48 -14.26 -19.70
CA LEU A 360 -1.65 -13.06 -20.52
C LEU A 360 -1.61 -11.77 -19.68
N GLY A 361 -2.38 -11.73 -18.59
CA GLY A 361 -2.43 -10.57 -17.69
C GLY A 361 -1.11 -10.33 -16.98
N SER A 362 -0.48 -11.39 -16.47
CA SER A 362 0.78 -11.30 -15.74
C SER A 362 1.93 -10.79 -16.62
N GLU A 363 2.03 -11.28 -17.86
CA GLU A 363 3.03 -10.83 -18.84
C GLU A 363 2.79 -9.39 -19.28
N LYS A 364 1.52 -9.02 -19.57
CA LYS A 364 1.17 -7.63 -19.89
C LYS A 364 1.60 -6.69 -18.77
N LEU A 365 1.19 -6.96 -17.53
CA LEU A 365 1.50 -6.10 -16.38
C LEU A 365 3.00 -6.02 -16.13
N LYS A 366 3.71 -7.14 -16.22
CA LYS A 366 5.18 -7.13 -16.11
C LYS A 366 5.79 -6.20 -17.16
N ASN A 367 5.33 -6.27 -18.41
CA ASN A 367 5.86 -5.41 -19.48
C ASN A 367 5.48 -3.94 -19.27
N ASP A 368 4.28 -3.66 -18.75
CA ASP A 368 3.83 -2.31 -18.41
C ASP A 368 4.69 -1.72 -17.28
N TYR A 369 4.86 -2.42 -16.16
CA TYR A 369 5.74 -2.01 -15.06
C TYR A 369 7.19 -1.86 -15.50
N GLN A 370 7.68 -2.77 -16.35
CA GLN A 370 9.05 -2.71 -16.87
C GLN A 370 9.28 -1.42 -17.67
N VAL A 371 8.35 -1.02 -18.54
CA VAL A 371 8.47 0.24 -19.29
C VAL A 371 8.36 1.45 -18.37
N ILE A 372 7.43 1.43 -17.41
CA ILE A 372 7.27 2.51 -16.42
C ILE A 372 8.55 2.70 -15.61
N ILE A 373 9.08 1.66 -14.99
CA ILE A 373 10.27 1.74 -14.14
C ILE A 373 11.50 2.07 -14.99
N LYS A 374 11.64 1.49 -16.19
CA LYS A 374 12.74 1.80 -17.10
C LYS A 374 12.79 3.27 -17.51
N ASN A 375 11.64 3.94 -17.58
CA ASN A 375 11.57 5.37 -17.87
C ASN A 375 12.24 6.24 -16.79
N PHE A 376 12.36 5.74 -15.56
CA PHE A 376 12.99 6.46 -14.44
C PHE A 376 14.31 5.84 -13.98
N TYR A 377 14.49 4.53 -14.17
CA TYR A 377 15.69 3.79 -13.81
C TYR A 377 16.03 2.77 -14.90
N TRP A 378 16.87 3.17 -15.85
CA TRP A 378 17.17 2.41 -17.07
C TRP A 378 17.80 1.02 -16.81
N ALA A 379 18.52 0.85 -15.70
CA ALA A 379 19.19 -0.41 -15.38
C ALA A 379 18.23 -1.50 -14.86
N SER A 380 16.97 -1.14 -14.54
CA SER A 380 15.94 -2.10 -14.14
C SER A 380 15.65 -3.17 -15.20
N ASP A 381 15.68 -2.79 -16.48
CA ASP A 381 15.19 -3.59 -17.62
C ASP A 381 15.74 -5.02 -17.64
N GLN A 382 17.06 -5.17 -17.56
CA GLN A 382 17.72 -6.48 -17.58
C GLN A 382 17.41 -7.28 -16.32
N SER A 383 17.36 -6.62 -15.16
CA SER A 383 17.13 -7.29 -13.87
C SER A 383 15.69 -7.77 -13.70
N ILE A 384 14.68 -7.01 -14.16
CA ILE A 384 13.27 -7.45 -14.19
C ILE A 384 13.15 -8.69 -15.08
N ASN A 385 13.70 -8.67 -16.30
CA ASN A 385 13.67 -9.83 -17.19
C ASN A 385 14.38 -11.05 -16.60
N MET A 386 15.54 -10.84 -15.98
CA MET A 386 16.29 -11.91 -15.33
C MET A 386 15.51 -12.52 -14.16
N MET A 387 14.89 -11.71 -13.32
CA MET A 387 14.06 -12.21 -12.22
C MET A 387 12.82 -12.92 -12.75
N TRP A 388 12.14 -12.34 -13.73
CA TRP A 388 10.95 -12.91 -14.35
C TRP A 388 11.21 -14.27 -15.00
N SER A 389 12.37 -14.45 -15.63
CA SER A 389 12.79 -15.71 -16.24
C SER A 389 12.91 -16.88 -15.25
N LYS A 390 13.08 -16.60 -13.95
CA LYS A 390 13.10 -17.62 -12.90
C LYS A 390 11.73 -18.25 -12.65
N PHE A 391 10.66 -17.55 -13.02
CA PHE A 391 9.28 -18.03 -12.91
C PHE A 391 8.80 -18.77 -14.18
N GLN A 392 9.64 -18.85 -15.21
CA GLN A 392 9.26 -19.50 -16.46
C GLN A 392 9.30 -21.02 -16.29
N ASN A 393 8.12 -21.62 -16.46
CA ASN A 393 7.97 -23.07 -16.43
C ASN A 393 8.57 -23.70 -17.69
N LYS A 394 9.54 -24.59 -17.53
CA LYS A 394 10.13 -25.38 -18.64
C LYS A 394 9.19 -26.50 -19.14
N HIS A 395 7.90 -26.44 -18.82
CA HIS A 395 7.00 -27.59 -18.88
C HIS A 395 6.52 -27.97 -20.29
N LEU A 396 6.65 -27.07 -21.28
CA LEU A 396 6.29 -27.35 -22.69
C LEU A 396 7.49 -27.68 -23.60
N MET A 397 8.58 -28.24 -23.06
CA MET A 397 9.64 -28.78 -23.91
C MET A 397 9.16 -30.03 -24.67
N LEU A 398 8.62 -29.79 -25.87
CA LEU A 398 8.45 -30.79 -26.93
C LEU A 398 9.76 -31.57 -27.09
N GLN A 399 9.74 -32.87 -26.75
CA GLN A 399 10.83 -33.75 -27.16
C GLN A 399 10.87 -33.76 -28.69
N GLY A 400 11.98 -33.27 -29.24
CA GLY A 400 12.25 -33.23 -30.67
C GLY A 400 12.25 -34.63 -31.28
N GLY A 401 11.11 -35.02 -31.83
CA GLY A 401 10.98 -36.14 -32.75
C GLY A 401 10.76 -35.61 -34.17
N HIS A 402 11.67 -35.93 -35.09
CA HIS A 402 11.60 -35.58 -36.51
C HIS A 402 10.42 -36.26 -37.25
N ARG A 403 9.17 -35.86 -36.98
CA ARG A 403 8.02 -36.21 -37.83
C ARG A 403 7.13 -35.00 -38.10
N LYS A 404 6.89 -34.75 -39.39
CA LYS A 404 5.96 -33.75 -39.93
C LYS A 404 4.50 -34.22 -39.77
N THR A 405 4.07 -34.49 -38.55
CA THR A 405 2.67 -34.82 -38.23
C THR A 405 2.18 -33.83 -37.19
N ARG A 406 1.03 -33.20 -37.43
CA ARG A 406 0.39 -32.31 -36.45
C ARG A 406 0.26 -33.05 -35.12
N ILE A 407 0.87 -32.52 -34.08
CA ILE A 407 0.82 -33.11 -32.74
C ILE A 407 -0.44 -32.55 -32.07
N SER A 408 -1.34 -33.43 -31.60
CA SER A 408 -2.40 -32.99 -30.67
C SER A 408 -1.74 -32.73 -29.33
N VAL A 409 -1.71 -31.47 -28.89
CA VAL A 409 -1.26 -31.16 -27.54
C VAL A 409 -2.40 -31.51 -26.60
N ASN A 410 -2.31 -32.67 -25.96
CA ASN A 410 -2.91 -32.80 -24.65
C ASN A 410 -1.99 -32.01 -23.72
N LEU A 411 -2.34 -30.75 -23.45
CA LEU A 411 -1.79 -30.04 -22.29
C LEU A 411 -2.03 -31.02 -21.14
N ARG A 412 -0.97 -31.63 -20.58
CA ARG A 412 -1.13 -32.65 -19.55
C ARG A 412 -2.09 -32.10 -18.50
N SER A 413 -2.87 -32.98 -17.86
CA SER A 413 -3.61 -32.68 -16.61
C SER A 413 -2.65 -32.41 -15.43
N GLY A 414 -1.51 -31.79 -15.71
CA GLY A 414 -0.49 -31.44 -14.75
C GLY A 414 -1.05 -30.38 -13.86
N VAL A 415 -1.09 -30.71 -12.57
CA VAL A 415 -1.29 -29.81 -11.43
C VAL A 415 -0.94 -28.38 -11.84
N ILE A 416 -1.94 -27.50 -11.88
CA ILE A 416 -1.76 -26.06 -12.08
C ILE A 416 -0.63 -25.64 -11.16
N ASP A 417 0.40 -25.01 -11.72
CA ASP A 417 1.58 -24.63 -10.95
C ASP A 417 1.31 -23.33 -10.18
N LEU A 418 0.41 -23.48 -9.21
CA LEU A 418 -0.15 -22.38 -8.44
C LEU A 418 0.95 -21.63 -7.67
N ASP A 419 1.96 -22.35 -7.15
CA ASP A 419 3.09 -21.77 -6.42
C ASP A 419 3.89 -20.79 -7.30
N HIS A 420 4.12 -21.13 -8.56
CA HIS A 420 4.80 -20.23 -9.50
C HIS A 420 3.95 -19.02 -9.84
N ASN A 421 2.64 -19.20 -10.02
CA ASN A 421 1.73 -18.11 -10.31
C ASN A 421 1.57 -17.15 -9.13
N ILE A 422 1.48 -17.67 -7.89
CA ILE A 422 1.53 -16.87 -6.65
C ILE A 422 2.83 -16.08 -6.59
N SER A 423 3.97 -16.71 -6.91
CA SER A 423 5.28 -16.05 -6.92
C SER A 423 5.37 -14.93 -7.97
N LYS A 424 4.80 -15.13 -9.16
CA LYS A 424 4.70 -14.09 -10.20
C LYS A 424 3.88 -12.91 -9.71
N LEU A 425 2.71 -13.17 -9.11
CA LEU A 425 1.84 -12.12 -8.62
C LEU A 425 2.47 -11.34 -7.45
N ALA A 426 3.13 -12.02 -6.52
CA ALA A 426 3.88 -11.38 -5.45
C ALA A 426 4.99 -10.47 -6.00
N TYR A 427 5.69 -10.90 -7.06
CA TYR A 427 6.70 -10.06 -7.71
C TYR A 427 6.09 -8.86 -8.44
N LEU A 428 4.93 -9.02 -9.09
CA LEU A 428 4.19 -7.88 -9.66
C LEU A 428 3.75 -6.89 -8.57
N GLY A 429 3.33 -7.36 -7.40
CA GLY A 429 3.04 -6.52 -6.24
C GLY A 429 4.24 -5.66 -5.81
N LYS A 430 5.45 -6.23 -5.82
CA LYS A 430 6.69 -5.48 -5.55
C LYS A 430 6.95 -4.38 -6.59
N LEU A 431 6.74 -4.68 -7.88
CA LEU A 431 6.86 -3.69 -8.95
C LEU A 431 5.82 -2.57 -8.80
N HIS A 432 4.60 -2.91 -8.36
CA HIS A 432 3.55 -1.93 -8.09
C HIS A 432 3.93 -0.99 -6.94
N VAL A 433 4.37 -1.52 -5.80
CA VAL A 433 4.83 -0.71 -4.65
C VAL A 433 5.93 0.27 -5.06
N ALA A 434 6.93 -0.20 -5.81
CA ALA A 434 8.00 0.65 -6.33
C ALA A 434 7.46 1.76 -7.23
N THR A 435 6.51 1.43 -8.10
CA THR A 435 5.87 2.37 -9.02
C THR A 435 5.07 3.45 -8.26
N GLU A 436 4.32 3.06 -7.24
CA GLU A 436 3.56 4.00 -6.39
C GLU A 436 4.49 5.02 -5.71
N PHE A 437 5.63 4.59 -5.15
CA PHE A 437 6.61 5.50 -4.57
C PHE A 437 7.21 6.47 -5.59
N ILE A 438 7.54 5.98 -6.79
CA ILE A 438 8.07 6.80 -7.88
C ILE A 438 7.07 7.89 -8.26
N TYR A 439 5.79 7.55 -8.46
CA TYR A 439 4.77 8.52 -8.83
C TYR A 439 4.40 9.47 -7.71
N LEU A 440 4.35 9.00 -6.45
CA LEU A 440 4.12 9.87 -5.29
C LEU A 440 5.16 11.02 -5.25
N ILE A 441 6.45 10.71 -5.42
CA ILE A 441 7.49 11.75 -5.45
C ILE A 441 7.44 12.60 -6.71
N LYS A 442 7.27 11.97 -7.87
CA LYS A 442 7.21 12.67 -9.16
C LYS A 442 6.12 13.74 -9.18
N GLU A 443 4.97 13.44 -8.59
CA GLU A 443 3.81 14.35 -8.61
C GLU A 443 3.85 15.38 -7.47
N GLN A 444 4.35 15.00 -6.29
CA GLN A 444 4.13 15.79 -5.08
C GLN A 444 5.38 16.50 -4.53
N ALA A 445 6.60 15.97 -4.76
CA ALA A 445 7.81 16.48 -4.12
C ALA A 445 8.71 17.35 -5.02
N ASN A 446 8.56 17.30 -6.35
CA ASN A 446 9.34 18.09 -7.32
C ASN A 446 10.85 18.12 -6.99
N LEU A 447 11.45 16.94 -6.79
CA LEU A 447 12.87 16.80 -6.46
C LEU A 447 13.78 17.22 -7.65
N PRO A 448 15.01 17.67 -7.38
CA PRO A 448 16.03 17.80 -8.42
C PRO A 448 16.26 16.46 -9.16
N GLU A 449 16.58 16.51 -10.45
CA GLU A 449 16.72 15.33 -11.33
C GLU A 449 17.71 14.29 -10.76
N GLU A 450 18.90 14.72 -10.33
CA GLU A 450 19.91 13.82 -9.75
C GLU A 450 19.41 13.12 -8.47
N THR A 451 18.70 13.86 -7.61
CA THR A 451 18.13 13.33 -6.37
C THR A 451 16.97 12.38 -6.65
N PHE A 452 16.16 12.70 -7.66
CA PHE A 452 15.06 11.86 -8.13
C PHE A 452 15.58 10.56 -8.74
N ASP A 453 16.64 10.58 -9.54
CA ASP A 453 17.27 9.39 -10.11
C ASP A 453 17.85 8.48 -9.02
N ASN A 454 18.53 9.07 -8.03
CA ASN A 454 19.03 8.34 -6.87
C ASN A 454 17.87 7.76 -6.04
N PHE A 455 16.78 8.50 -5.86
CA PHE A 455 15.56 8.00 -5.21
C PHE A 455 14.99 6.79 -5.95
N CYS A 456 14.79 6.89 -7.27
CA CYS A 456 14.27 5.80 -8.09
C CYS A 456 15.16 4.54 -8.00
N THR A 457 16.48 4.72 -8.01
CA THR A 457 17.45 3.64 -7.82
C THR A 457 17.27 2.96 -6.46
N ARG A 458 17.17 3.74 -5.37
CA ARG A 458 17.02 3.20 -4.01
C ARG A 458 15.68 2.52 -3.77
N VAL A 459 14.59 3.04 -4.33
CA VAL A 459 13.27 2.39 -4.27
C VAL A 459 13.32 1.05 -5.00
N TYR A 460 13.92 1.01 -6.19
CA TYR A 460 14.08 -0.22 -6.94
C TYR A 460 14.93 -1.25 -6.19
N GLU A 461 16.06 -0.81 -5.62
CA GLU A 461 16.92 -1.67 -4.81
C GLU A 461 16.17 -2.25 -3.61
N ASN A 462 15.40 -1.44 -2.87
CA ASN A 462 14.74 -1.88 -1.64
C ASN A 462 13.55 -2.83 -1.87
N TYR A 463 12.72 -2.56 -2.89
CA TYR A 463 11.48 -3.31 -3.11
C TYR A 463 11.58 -4.40 -4.16
N VAL A 464 12.41 -4.20 -5.20
CA VAL A 464 12.47 -5.10 -6.37
C VAL A 464 13.71 -6.00 -6.34
N HIS A 465 14.89 -5.44 -6.01
CA HIS A 465 16.17 -6.17 -6.09
C HIS A 465 16.57 -6.87 -4.78
N GLU A 466 16.56 -6.17 -3.64
CA GLU A 466 16.93 -6.72 -2.34
C GLU A 466 15.79 -7.60 -1.80
N SER A 467 16.14 -8.80 -1.34
CA SER A 467 15.23 -9.75 -0.71
C SER A 467 14.88 -9.38 0.75
N THR A 468 15.16 -8.15 1.18
CA THR A 468 15.09 -7.71 2.59
C THR A 468 13.68 -7.36 3.02
N THR A 469 12.80 -6.97 2.10
CA THR A 469 11.34 -7.00 2.31
C THR A 469 10.79 -8.32 1.76
N PRO A 470 10.21 -9.18 2.61
CA PRO A 470 9.66 -10.46 2.15
C PRO A 470 8.60 -10.18 1.08
N PRO A 471 8.42 -11.06 0.07
CA PRO A 471 7.12 -11.14 -0.55
C PRO A 471 6.17 -11.65 0.54
N HIS A 472 5.60 -10.71 1.26
CA HIS A 472 4.21 -10.83 1.63
C HIS A 472 3.46 -11.26 0.37
N GLU A 473 2.66 -12.32 0.47
CA GLU A 473 1.80 -12.72 -0.66
C GLU A 473 1.03 -11.49 -1.14
N PHE A 474 0.62 -11.44 -2.41
CA PHE A 474 -0.17 -10.28 -2.85
C PHE A 474 -1.42 -10.05 -1.97
N ALA A 475 -1.98 -11.13 -1.42
CA ALA A 475 -3.03 -11.11 -0.40
C ALA A 475 -2.65 -10.33 0.88
N ASP A 476 -1.40 -10.44 1.35
CA ASP A 476 -0.92 -9.69 2.51
C ASP A 476 -0.86 -8.18 2.18
N LEU A 477 -0.48 -7.82 0.96
CA LEU A 477 -0.48 -6.43 0.51
C LEU A 477 -1.90 -5.86 0.44
N GLN A 478 -2.89 -6.68 0.07
CA GLN A 478 -4.31 -6.29 0.14
C GLN A 478 -4.81 -6.13 1.57
N GLN A 479 -4.32 -6.95 2.51
CA GLN A 479 -4.69 -6.84 3.93
C GLN A 479 -4.00 -5.66 4.64
N SER A 480 -2.76 -5.37 4.28
CA SER A 480 -1.94 -4.30 4.83
C SER A 480 -1.29 -3.46 3.72
N PRO A 481 -2.04 -2.55 3.09
CA PRO A 481 -1.59 -1.81 1.91
C PRO A 481 -0.56 -0.71 2.21
N LEU A 482 -0.31 -0.41 3.49
CA LEU A 482 0.60 0.66 3.91
C LEU A 482 2.06 0.23 3.77
N CYS A 483 2.78 0.88 2.85
CA CYS A 483 4.21 0.70 2.63
C CYS A 483 4.99 1.94 3.07
N GLU A 484 6.17 1.75 3.67
CA GLU A 484 7.04 2.84 4.12
C GLU A 484 8.45 2.74 3.54
N PHE A 485 8.92 3.85 2.98
CA PHE A 485 10.27 3.98 2.45
C PHE A 485 10.97 5.19 3.07
N ALA A 486 12.30 5.11 3.23
CA ALA A 486 13.06 6.26 3.69
C ALA A 486 14.44 6.33 3.05
N MET A 487 14.89 7.56 2.77
CA MET A 487 16.21 7.84 2.22
C MET A 487 16.86 9.03 2.94
N ASN A 488 18.19 9.04 2.97
CA ASN A 488 18.93 10.23 3.40
C ASN A 488 19.04 11.20 2.22
N LEU A 489 18.80 12.48 2.48
CA LEU A 489 19.02 13.57 1.53
C LEU A 489 20.38 14.23 1.80
N THR A 490 20.90 14.88 0.78
CA THR A 490 22.16 15.63 0.84
C THR A 490 21.92 17.11 1.16
N SER A 491 22.99 17.85 1.47
CA SER A 491 22.89 19.30 1.69
C SER A 491 22.43 20.08 0.44
N ALA A 492 22.63 19.52 -0.76
CA ALA A 492 22.15 20.11 -2.01
C ALA A 492 20.62 20.05 -2.14
N ASP A 493 19.95 19.20 -1.36
CA ASP A 493 18.49 19.01 -1.38
C ASP A 493 17.76 19.96 -0.42
N THR A 494 18.46 20.90 0.20
CA THR A 494 17.87 21.88 1.12
C THR A 494 16.83 22.76 0.43
N ASP A 495 16.91 22.94 -0.88
CA ASP A 495 15.93 23.68 -1.69
C ASP A 495 14.51 23.06 -1.62
N VAL A 496 14.40 21.73 -1.40
CA VAL A 496 13.12 21.05 -1.20
C VAL A 496 12.40 21.58 0.04
N ILE A 497 13.15 21.92 1.08
CA ILE A 497 12.62 22.49 2.32
C ILE A 497 12.44 24.00 2.20
N GLN A 498 13.36 24.71 1.54
CA GLN A 498 13.26 26.16 1.39
C GLN A 498 12.00 26.60 0.64
N LYS A 499 11.46 25.78 -0.27
CA LYS A 499 10.19 26.07 -0.96
C LYS A 499 8.95 25.99 -0.04
N LEU A 500 9.05 25.32 1.11
CA LEU A 500 7.95 25.14 2.06
C LEU A 500 7.87 26.24 3.13
N VAL A 501 8.93 27.04 3.30
CA VAL A 501 9.07 28.07 4.34
C VAL A 501 9.00 29.44 3.70
#